data_AF-A0A0N1GLV4-F1
#
_entry.id   AF-A0A0N1GLV4-F1
#
_cell.length_a   1.000
_cell.length_b   1.000
_cell.length_c   1.000
_cell.angle_alpha   90.00
_cell.angle_beta   90.00
_cell.angle_gamma   90.00
#
_symmetry.space_group_name_H-M   'P 1'
#
loop_
_entity.id
_entity.type
_entity.pdbx_description
1 polymer ?
#
loop_
_entity_poly.entity_id
_entity_poly.type
_entity_poly.pdbx_seq_one_letter_code
_entity_poly.pdbx_strand_id
1 'polypeptide(L)'
;MSQFATAGDFDALRRALADNYEQPEGPARNARAEQLLVEAEKLNIPLAVIEALGHQLKVYNYSSEKDKMFVPFARLLRLWDEHPEDFDEYEIHTLHWVFKWMSAGMLGQPHVPLASIEKWLGEMEHRYRLAGHSERAVRGAEFSVAAHVGDLPRAEQAYAAWLAADRDEMADCHACELHDQGWWLARLGDDERALELWRPVLEGEFACAHEPHAVLASSLLPLLRLGRPDEARAHHLRGFRLVRAMESMRGSYADHVEFCALSGNEARALELLAERPAYFTDSGEPRSKLDFLAVVTLLMDRLVMLGLGERAVPGPAGREWTARELAAHARVEALGLAARFDERNGTSYVGDRIRARMDRAPLVDRLPLGVRSTVRTGPVAAEAAVPKETAAEPELPALLATARRLADELRPSAVDAWAAVARAAEGVELDARDRADLADHEAVAAGPEGAEVFDRAADLYAAVGDPGEALAARARGAFVRALTGRGDTALPAVDELRAGALALFGREGTGARQTASVLVGRARVLVHLAQEDEELARAAEEAVAELEAFAAPHADADPRLAARAAEAHALRAELAARVGDGEAAAGASEASAAVQERSEGVRASTKRTSAPWASRS
;
A
#
# COMPACT_ATOMS: atom_id res chain seq x y z
N MET A 1 28.93 41.00 13.14
CA MET A 1 27.65 41.58 12.67
C MET A 1 26.64 40.45 12.69
N SER A 2 25.90 40.30 13.79
CA SER A 2 24.78 39.35 13.85
C SER A 2 23.70 39.82 12.89
N GLN A 3 23.47 39.06 11.82
CA GLN A 3 22.19 39.13 11.13
C GLN A 3 21.15 38.60 12.12
N PHE A 4 20.27 39.49 12.59
CA PHE A 4 19.08 39.06 13.31
C PHE A 4 18.25 38.23 12.32
N ALA A 5 17.97 36.97 12.67
CA ALA A 5 17.07 36.13 11.91
C ALA A 5 15.72 36.84 11.77
N THR A 6 15.22 36.92 10.54
CA THR A 6 13.95 37.57 10.24
C THR A 6 12.80 36.57 10.37
N ALA A 7 11.56 37.04 10.55
CA ALA A 7 10.38 36.18 10.49
C ALA A 7 10.32 35.36 9.18
N GLY A 8 10.81 35.93 8.07
CA GLY A 8 10.91 35.24 6.79
C GLY A 8 11.88 34.07 6.76
N ASP A 9 12.93 34.07 7.61
CA ASP A 9 13.88 32.95 7.69
C ASP A 9 13.27 31.76 8.44
N PHE A 10 12.43 32.01 9.44
CA PHE A 10 11.71 30.95 10.14
C PHE A 10 10.58 30.34 9.28
N ASP A 11 9.83 31.17 8.54
CA ASP A 11 8.83 30.67 7.58
C ASP A 11 9.46 29.90 6.41
N ALA A 12 10.69 30.23 6.02
CA ALA A 12 11.46 29.45 5.06
C ALA A 12 11.88 28.08 5.62
N LEU A 13 12.30 28.01 6.89
CA LEU A 13 12.59 26.74 7.57
C LEU A 13 11.33 25.85 7.61
N ARG A 14 10.17 26.39 8.01
CA ARG A 14 8.91 25.62 8.07
C ARG A 14 8.52 25.03 6.72
N ARG A 15 8.64 25.80 5.64
CA ARG A 15 8.43 25.28 4.27
C ARG A 15 9.43 24.18 3.95
N ALA A 16 10.70 24.36 4.27
CA ALA A 16 11.71 23.33 4.02
C ALA A 16 11.51 22.05 4.85
N LEU A 17 10.98 22.15 6.08
CA LEU A 17 10.56 21.00 6.89
C LEU A 17 9.40 20.26 6.21
N ALA A 18 8.36 20.98 5.77
CA ALA A 18 7.22 20.41 5.04
C ALA A 18 7.67 19.74 3.72
N ASP A 19 8.46 20.43 2.91
CA ASP A 19 9.00 19.91 1.64
C ASP A 19 9.83 18.64 1.85
N ASN A 20 10.58 18.57 2.96
CA ASN A 20 11.35 17.37 3.32
C ASN A 20 10.44 16.22 3.78
N TYR A 21 9.32 16.52 4.44
CA TYR A 21 8.38 15.49 4.89
C TYR A 21 7.75 14.75 3.71
N GLU A 22 7.42 15.47 2.63
CA GLU A 22 6.88 14.93 1.39
C GLU A 22 7.89 14.11 0.56
N GLN A 23 9.19 14.16 0.90
CA GLN A 23 10.18 13.33 0.22
C GLN A 23 9.99 11.84 0.54
N PRO A 24 10.33 10.94 -0.40
CA PRO A 24 10.33 9.51 -0.14
C PRO A 24 11.18 9.13 1.08
N GLU A 25 10.76 8.07 1.78
CA GLU A 25 11.53 7.51 2.89
C GLU A 25 12.94 7.12 2.44
N GLY A 26 13.93 7.42 3.27
CA GLY A 26 15.30 6.95 3.06
C GLY A 26 16.37 7.89 3.60
N PRO A 27 17.65 7.49 3.46
CA PRO A 27 18.79 8.22 4.02
C PRO A 27 18.89 9.69 3.57
N ALA A 28 18.45 10.01 2.35
CA ALA A 28 18.48 11.39 1.85
C ALA A 28 17.53 12.31 2.64
N ARG A 29 16.30 11.85 2.92
CA ARG A 29 15.32 12.58 3.72
C ARG A 29 15.80 12.77 5.16
N ASN A 30 16.43 11.73 5.72
CA ASN A 30 17.01 11.78 7.07
C ASN A 30 18.16 12.78 7.15
N ALA A 31 19.11 12.72 6.21
CA ALA A 31 20.24 13.64 6.17
C ALA A 31 19.79 15.10 5.98
N ARG A 32 18.73 15.34 5.19
CA ARG A 32 18.15 16.66 5.06
C ARG A 32 17.46 17.13 6.36
N ALA A 33 16.78 16.26 7.09
CA ALA A 33 16.23 16.60 8.41
C ALA A 33 17.33 17.00 9.41
N GLU A 34 18.46 16.29 9.41
CA GLU A 34 19.64 16.64 10.22
C GLU A 34 20.21 18.02 9.85
N GLN A 35 20.29 18.35 8.56
CA GLN A 35 20.72 19.67 8.10
C GLN A 35 19.75 20.77 8.51
N LEU A 36 18.45 20.52 8.41
CA LEU A 36 17.40 21.46 8.81
C LEU A 36 17.46 21.78 10.30
N LEU A 37 17.82 20.82 11.16
CA LEU A 37 18.08 21.10 12.58
C LEU A 37 19.27 22.05 12.76
N VAL A 38 20.37 21.85 12.03
CA VAL A 38 21.53 22.77 12.08
C VAL A 38 21.19 24.16 11.55
N GLU A 39 20.30 24.26 10.56
CA GLU A 39 19.76 25.53 10.06
C GLU A 39 18.89 26.22 11.13
N ALA A 40 18.00 25.46 11.78
CA ALA A 40 17.15 25.96 12.87
C ALA A 40 17.94 26.53 14.04
N GLU A 41 19.02 25.85 14.45
CA GLU A 41 19.91 26.31 15.53
C GLU A 41 20.54 27.68 15.25
N LYS A 42 20.81 28.00 13.98
CA LYS A 42 21.40 29.29 13.59
C LYS A 42 20.42 30.44 13.70
N LEU A 43 19.12 30.17 13.68
CA LEU A 43 18.08 31.21 13.79
C LEU A 43 18.02 31.81 15.20
N ASN A 44 18.52 31.10 16.22
CA ASN A 44 18.41 31.48 17.63
C ASN A 44 16.94 31.71 18.07
N ILE A 45 16.02 30.93 17.50
CA ILE A 45 14.59 30.91 17.84
C ILE A 45 14.30 29.54 18.49
N PRO A 46 13.91 29.46 19.78
CA PRO A 46 13.67 28.18 20.45
C PRO A 46 12.68 27.28 19.72
N LEU A 47 11.53 27.83 19.31
CA LEU A 47 10.49 27.10 18.58
C LEU A 47 11.00 26.48 17.26
N ALA A 48 11.93 27.15 16.57
CA ALA A 48 12.52 26.59 15.34
C ALA A 48 13.30 25.30 15.62
N VAL A 49 14.02 25.24 16.75
CA VAL A 49 14.74 24.03 17.17
C VAL A 49 13.77 22.93 17.59
N ILE A 50 12.69 23.29 18.30
CA ILE A 50 11.63 22.36 18.71
C ILE A 50 10.97 21.72 17.49
N GLU A 51 10.51 22.53 16.53
CA GLU A 51 9.88 22.06 15.29
C GLU A 51 10.83 21.17 14.47
N ALA A 52 12.10 21.57 14.34
CA ALA A 52 13.09 20.78 13.62
C ALA A 52 13.39 19.43 14.30
N LEU A 53 13.44 19.39 15.63
CA LEU A 53 13.57 18.13 16.39
C LEU A 53 12.32 17.25 16.22
N GLY A 54 11.12 17.83 16.30
CA GLY A 54 9.86 17.14 16.06
C GLY A 54 9.79 16.53 14.66
N HIS A 55 10.23 17.28 13.64
CA HIS A 55 10.37 16.79 12.27
C HIS A 55 11.37 15.65 12.13
N GLN A 56 12.55 15.78 12.74
CA GLN A 56 13.58 14.73 12.70
C GLN A 56 13.08 13.42 13.34
N LEU A 57 12.31 13.52 14.43
CA LEU A 57 11.66 12.37 15.08
C LEU A 57 10.61 11.71 14.18
N LYS A 58 9.77 12.50 13.51
CA LYS A 58 8.80 12.00 12.53
C LYS A 58 9.52 11.26 11.39
N VAL A 59 10.55 11.87 10.80
CA VAL A 59 11.30 11.29 9.68
C VAL A 59 12.00 9.98 10.06
N TYR A 60 12.66 9.90 11.22
CA TYR A 60 13.29 8.65 11.68
C TYR A 60 12.28 7.56 12.06
N ASN A 61 11.08 7.92 12.53
CA ASN A 61 10.04 6.93 12.81
C ASN A 61 9.63 6.14 11.55
N TYR A 62 9.79 6.76 10.37
CA TYR A 62 9.52 6.21 9.05
C TYR A 62 10.82 5.91 8.28
N SER A 63 11.80 5.26 8.92
CA SER A 63 13.07 4.90 8.28
C SER A 63 13.70 3.64 8.88
N SER A 64 14.65 3.05 8.14
CA SER A 64 15.53 2.00 8.65
C SER A 64 16.56 2.50 9.67
N GLU A 65 16.78 3.81 9.76
CA GLU A 65 17.69 4.48 10.72
C GLU A 65 16.97 4.89 12.01
N LYS A 66 15.97 4.11 12.42
CA LYS A 66 15.10 4.41 13.56
C LYS A 66 15.87 4.55 14.88
N ASP A 67 17.00 3.87 15.03
CA ASP A 67 17.91 4.00 16.18
C ASP A 67 18.41 5.44 16.41
N LYS A 68 18.45 6.27 15.37
CA LYS A 68 18.87 7.67 15.51
C LYS A 68 17.84 8.56 16.23
N MET A 69 16.61 8.08 16.44
CA MET A 69 15.53 8.89 17.03
C MET A 69 15.72 9.21 18.53
N PHE A 70 16.49 8.40 19.29
CA PHE A 70 16.61 8.57 20.74
C PHE A 70 17.33 9.85 21.16
N VAL A 71 18.35 10.28 20.40
CA VAL A 71 19.14 11.47 20.74
C VAL A 71 18.33 12.76 20.54
N PRO A 72 17.68 12.99 19.38
CA PRO A 72 16.74 14.10 19.21
C PRO A 72 15.60 14.07 20.24
N PHE A 73 15.09 12.88 20.57
CA PHE A 73 14.02 12.73 21.55
C PHE A 73 14.46 13.19 22.94
N ALA A 74 15.61 12.70 23.43
CA ALA A 74 16.14 13.10 24.73
C ALA A 74 16.41 14.61 24.79
N ARG A 75 16.84 15.21 23.67
CA ARG A 75 17.04 16.67 23.58
C ARG A 75 15.70 17.42 23.65
N LEU A 76 14.69 17.00 22.89
CA LEU A 76 13.36 17.61 22.89
C LEU A 76 12.71 17.50 24.27
N LEU A 77 12.83 16.33 24.91
CA LEU A 77 12.32 16.09 26.26
C LEU A 77 12.97 17.02 27.29
N ARG A 78 14.29 17.19 27.23
CA ARG A 78 15.00 18.12 28.12
C ARG A 78 14.59 19.57 27.87
N LEU A 79 14.40 19.98 26.61
CA LEU A 79 13.91 21.33 26.30
C LEU A 79 12.52 21.56 26.93
N TRP A 80 11.63 20.57 26.86
CA TRP A 80 10.32 20.66 27.51
C TRP A 80 10.42 20.71 29.04
N ASP A 81 11.30 19.90 29.64
CA ASP A 81 11.48 19.86 31.09
C ASP A 81 12.15 21.13 31.65
N GLU A 82 13.04 21.78 30.88
CA GLU A 82 13.76 23.00 31.28
C GLU A 82 13.02 24.30 30.90
N HIS A 83 12.34 24.32 29.75
CA HIS A 83 11.72 25.49 29.12
C HIS A 83 10.34 25.16 28.53
N PRO A 84 9.36 24.76 29.35
CA PRO A 84 8.02 24.43 28.86
C PRO A 84 7.32 25.63 28.20
N GLU A 85 7.70 26.87 28.54
CA GLU A 85 7.17 28.09 27.93
C GLU A 85 7.49 28.25 26.43
N ASP A 86 8.49 27.53 25.92
CA ASP A 86 8.89 27.60 24.51
C ASP A 86 8.06 26.68 23.60
N PHE A 87 7.21 25.82 24.17
CA PHE A 87 6.33 24.93 23.43
C PHE A 87 4.91 25.50 23.38
N ASP A 88 4.36 25.58 22.18
CA ASP A 88 2.95 25.89 22.01
C ASP A 88 2.07 24.63 22.18
N GLU A 89 0.76 24.81 22.13
CA GLU A 89 -0.21 23.71 22.28
C GLU A 89 0.00 22.58 21.25
N TYR A 90 0.40 22.93 20.03
CA TYR A 90 0.66 21.95 18.96
C TYR A 90 1.92 21.14 19.23
N GLU A 91 3.00 21.78 19.68
CA GLU A 91 4.25 21.10 20.03
C GLU A 91 4.11 20.26 21.31
N ILE A 92 3.31 20.71 22.28
CA ILE A 92 2.95 19.90 23.45
C ILE A 92 2.18 18.65 23.01
N HIS A 93 1.16 18.80 22.16
CA HIS A 93 0.40 17.67 21.62
C HIS A 93 1.32 16.71 20.85
N THR A 94 2.18 17.23 19.97
CA THR A 94 3.13 16.44 19.17
C THR A 94 4.14 15.70 20.06
N LEU A 95 4.66 16.32 21.12
CA LEU A 95 5.57 15.69 22.07
C LEU A 95 4.89 14.52 22.80
N HIS A 96 3.67 14.72 23.29
CA HIS A 96 2.88 13.66 23.92
C HIS A 96 2.58 12.52 22.94
N TRP A 97 2.37 12.83 21.66
CA TRP A 97 2.20 11.82 20.62
C TRP A 97 3.48 10.99 20.40
N VAL A 98 4.64 11.66 20.35
CA VAL A 98 5.95 11.02 20.22
C VAL A 98 6.21 10.05 21.38
N PHE A 99 5.74 10.34 22.60
CA PHE A 99 5.95 9.46 23.76
C PHE A 99 5.49 8.01 23.51
N LYS A 100 4.39 7.83 22.77
CA LYS A 100 3.87 6.52 22.37
C LYS A 100 4.85 5.79 21.44
N TRP A 101 5.32 6.50 20.42
CA TRP A 101 6.24 5.95 19.42
C TRP A 101 7.61 5.60 20.02
N MET A 102 8.05 6.34 21.03
CA MET A 102 9.28 6.03 21.75
C MET A 102 9.20 4.69 22.48
N SER A 103 8.06 4.35 23.07
CA SER A 103 7.84 3.04 23.72
C SER A 103 8.01 1.89 22.71
N ALA A 104 7.40 1.99 21.54
CA ALA A 104 7.56 1.00 20.46
C ALA A 104 8.99 1.00 19.88
N GLY A 105 9.61 2.18 19.71
CA GLY A 105 10.96 2.34 19.21
C GLY A 105 12.01 1.69 20.10
N MET A 106 11.94 1.88 21.41
CA MET A 106 12.87 1.24 22.35
C MET A 106 12.75 -0.30 22.34
N LEU A 107 11.53 -0.84 22.14
CA LEU A 107 11.34 -2.29 22.01
C LEU A 107 12.05 -2.88 20.80
N GLY A 108 12.27 -2.08 19.74
CA GLY A 108 13.05 -2.45 18.57
C GLY A 108 14.55 -2.60 18.81
N GLN A 109 15.05 -2.12 19.97
CA GLN A 109 16.47 -1.98 20.24
C GLN A 109 16.91 -2.92 21.37
N PRO A 110 17.68 -3.98 21.09
CA PRO A 110 18.07 -4.96 22.10
C PRO A 110 19.10 -4.41 23.10
N HIS A 111 19.77 -3.30 22.79
CA HIS A 111 20.74 -2.66 23.68
C HIS A 111 20.09 -1.71 24.70
N VAL A 112 18.83 -1.33 24.51
CA VAL A 112 18.08 -0.51 25.48
C VAL A 112 17.60 -1.43 26.61
N PRO A 113 18.01 -1.20 27.87
CA PRO A 113 17.64 -2.08 28.97
C PRO A 113 16.13 -2.08 29.22
N LEU A 114 15.56 -3.25 29.54
CA LEU A 114 14.13 -3.38 29.83
C LEU A 114 13.70 -2.46 30.99
N ALA A 115 14.53 -2.31 32.02
CA ALA A 115 14.26 -1.41 33.14
C ALA A 115 14.10 0.06 32.70
N SER A 116 14.79 0.51 31.65
CA SER A 116 14.63 1.85 31.08
C SER A 116 13.29 1.99 30.36
N ILE A 117 12.83 0.94 29.68
CA ILE A 117 11.53 0.89 29.01
C ILE A 117 10.39 0.93 30.04
N GLU A 118 10.50 0.14 31.11
CA GLU A 118 9.51 0.14 32.20
C GLU A 118 9.46 1.50 32.93
N LYS A 119 10.64 2.10 33.18
CA LYS A 119 10.71 3.46 33.73
C LYS A 119 10.03 4.48 32.80
N TRP A 120 10.25 4.36 31.49
CA TRP A 120 9.60 5.23 30.51
C TRP A 120 8.08 5.06 30.47
N LEU A 121 7.57 3.82 30.56
CA LEU A 121 6.13 3.58 30.65
C LEU A 121 5.52 4.30 31.86
N GLY A 122 6.17 4.22 33.03
CA GLY A 122 5.72 4.93 34.23
C GLY A 122 5.79 6.46 34.09
N GLU A 123 6.82 6.98 33.41
CA GLU A 123 6.96 8.41 33.13
C GLU A 123 5.86 8.90 32.17
N MET A 124 5.60 8.14 31.10
CA MET A 124 4.54 8.41 30.14
C MET A 124 3.17 8.40 30.83
N GLU A 125 2.89 7.40 31.70
CA GLU A 125 1.67 7.34 32.49
C GLU A 125 1.52 8.57 33.40
N HIS A 126 2.59 8.95 34.10
CA HIS A 126 2.57 10.12 34.98
C HIS A 126 2.26 11.40 34.19
N ARG A 127 2.94 11.63 33.06
CA ARG A 127 2.76 12.82 32.23
C ARG A 127 1.36 12.88 31.60
N TYR A 128 0.85 11.77 31.09
CA TYR A 128 -0.53 11.72 30.56
C TYR A 128 -1.57 12.00 31.64
N ARG A 129 -1.40 11.48 32.85
CA ARG A 129 -2.31 11.78 33.96
C ARG A 129 -2.29 13.27 34.32
N LEU A 130 -1.11 13.91 34.35
CA LEU A 130 -0.99 15.34 34.61
C LEU A 130 -1.62 16.19 33.50
N ALA A 131 -1.49 15.76 32.25
CA ALA A 131 -2.09 16.40 31.08
C ALA A 131 -3.59 16.12 30.91
N GLY A 132 -4.18 15.21 31.71
CA GLY A 132 -5.59 14.86 31.65
C GLY A 132 -5.97 13.91 30.50
N HIS A 133 -4.99 13.25 29.89
CA HIS A 133 -5.22 12.25 28.84
C HIS A 133 -5.72 10.92 29.41
N SER A 134 -6.44 10.17 28.57
CA SER A 134 -6.88 8.81 28.84
C SER A 134 -5.70 7.88 29.05
N GLU A 135 -5.88 6.87 29.91
CA GLU A 135 -4.89 5.80 30.07
C GLU A 135 -4.77 4.90 28.83
N ARG A 136 -5.66 5.02 27.84
CA ARG A 136 -5.72 4.15 26.66
C ARG A 136 -4.36 3.95 25.99
N ALA A 137 -3.67 5.03 25.66
CA ALA A 137 -2.37 4.96 25.00
C ALA A 137 -1.27 4.33 25.88
N VAL A 138 -1.33 4.54 27.20
CA VAL A 138 -0.41 3.91 28.16
C VAL A 138 -0.66 2.40 28.22
N ARG A 139 -1.92 1.98 28.28
CA ARG A 139 -2.29 0.55 28.29
C ARG A 139 -1.92 -0.15 26.97
N GLY A 140 -2.04 0.53 25.83
CA GLY A 140 -1.55 0.03 24.54
C GLY A 140 -0.02 -0.14 24.51
N ALA A 141 0.73 0.81 25.07
CA ALA A 141 2.19 0.71 25.20
C ALA A 141 2.60 -0.42 26.17
N GLU A 142 1.90 -0.55 27.30
CA GLU A 142 2.08 -1.65 28.26
C GLU A 142 1.83 -3.02 27.61
N PHE A 143 0.74 -3.14 26.85
CA PHE A 143 0.42 -4.33 26.07
C PHE A 143 1.58 -4.67 25.10
N SER A 144 2.09 -3.68 24.37
CA SER A 144 3.20 -3.87 23.42
C SER A 144 4.47 -4.38 24.11
N VAL A 145 4.81 -3.86 25.29
CA VAL A 145 5.95 -4.34 26.09
C VAL A 145 5.73 -5.77 26.54
N ALA A 146 4.58 -6.06 27.16
CA ALA A 146 4.26 -7.39 27.68
C ALA A 146 4.24 -8.46 26.58
N ALA A 147 3.61 -8.16 25.44
CA ALA A 147 3.55 -9.03 24.28
C ALA A 147 4.93 -9.27 23.65
N HIS A 148 5.85 -8.30 23.72
CA HIS A 148 7.22 -8.45 23.23
C HIS A 148 8.10 -9.33 24.15
N VAL A 149 8.00 -9.15 25.47
CA VAL A 149 8.81 -9.92 26.44
C VAL A 149 8.28 -11.33 26.67
N GLY A 150 7.03 -11.61 26.26
CA GLY A 150 6.38 -12.91 26.42
C GLY A 150 5.62 -13.08 27.73
N ASP A 151 5.34 -11.99 28.44
CA ASP A 151 4.49 -11.99 29.62
C ASP A 151 3.01 -11.96 29.17
N LEU A 152 2.52 -13.13 28.74
CA LEU A 152 1.16 -13.27 28.20
C LEU A 152 0.06 -12.86 29.21
N PRO A 153 0.17 -13.20 30.51
CA PRO A 153 -0.81 -12.72 31.50
C PRO A 153 -0.86 -11.19 31.59
N ARG A 154 0.30 -10.51 31.62
CA ARG A 154 0.33 -9.03 31.60
C ARG A 154 -0.21 -8.48 30.28
N ALA A 155 0.12 -9.11 29.15
CA ALA A 155 -0.35 -8.68 27.84
C ALA A 155 -1.88 -8.76 27.74
N GLU A 156 -2.51 -9.85 28.21
CA GLU A 156 -3.97 -10.01 28.21
C GLU A 156 -4.66 -8.95 29.09
N GLN A 157 -4.11 -8.68 30.28
CA GLN A 157 -4.64 -7.66 31.19
C GLN A 157 -4.51 -6.26 30.60
N ALA A 158 -3.34 -5.91 30.07
CA ALA A 158 -3.10 -4.61 29.43
C ALA A 158 -3.95 -4.43 28.17
N TYR A 159 -4.14 -5.48 27.37
CA TYR A 159 -5.04 -5.48 26.21
C TYR A 159 -6.48 -5.21 26.61
N ALA A 160 -7.00 -5.89 27.64
CA ALA A 160 -8.35 -5.65 28.14
C ALA A 160 -8.52 -4.22 28.69
N ALA A 161 -7.53 -3.72 29.44
CA ALA A 161 -7.52 -2.37 29.97
C ALA A 161 -7.45 -1.31 28.85
N TRP A 162 -6.66 -1.57 27.81
CA TRP A 162 -6.57 -0.71 26.63
C TRP A 162 -7.93 -0.59 25.95
N LEU A 163 -8.63 -1.69 25.69
CA LEU A 163 -9.94 -1.66 25.05
C LEU A 163 -11.03 -1.02 25.92
N ALA A 164 -10.94 -1.17 27.24
CA ALA A 164 -11.89 -0.59 28.19
C ALA A 164 -11.70 0.93 28.42
N ALA A 165 -10.50 1.46 28.18
CA ALA A 165 -10.20 2.88 28.36
C ALA A 165 -10.79 3.73 27.22
N ASP A 166 -11.32 4.90 27.57
CA ASP A 166 -11.91 5.84 26.61
C ASP A 166 -10.90 6.27 25.55
N ARG A 167 -11.37 6.43 24.31
CA ARG A 167 -10.57 7.03 23.24
C ARG A 167 -10.55 8.55 23.40
N ASP A 168 -9.37 9.13 23.41
CA ASP A 168 -9.13 10.58 23.39
C ASP A 168 -8.24 10.96 22.21
N GLU A 169 -7.75 12.21 22.20
CA GLU A 169 -6.83 12.71 21.19
C GLU A 169 -5.45 12.04 21.20
N MET A 170 -5.11 11.26 22.24
CA MET A 170 -3.86 10.47 22.32
C MET A 170 -4.07 9.02 21.88
N ALA A 171 -5.31 8.59 21.61
CA ALA A 171 -5.56 7.28 21.02
C ALA A 171 -4.93 7.19 19.62
N ASP A 172 -4.37 6.03 19.28
CA ASP A 172 -3.89 5.82 17.91
C ASP A 172 -5.05 5.82 16.91
N CYS A 173 -4.68 6.01 15.64
CA CYS A 173 -5.62 6.01 14.54
C CYS A 173 -6.46 4.72 14.58
N HIS A 174 -7.75 4.79 14.20
CA HIS A 174 -8.63 3.63 14.32
C HIS A 174 -8.12 2.42 13.52
N ALA A 175 -7.58 2.66 12.32
CA ALA A 175 -6.96 1.60 11.52
C ALA A 175 -5.77 0.93 12.23
N CYS A 176 -4.95 1.72 12.91
CA CYS A 176 -3.77 1.28 13.66
C CYS A 176 -4.18 0.40 14.85
N GLU A 177 -5.18 0.82 15.63
CA GLU A 177 -5.66 0.03 16.75
C GLU A 177 -6.34 -1.28 16.29
N LEU A 178 -7.10 -1.24 15.19
CA LEU A 178 -7.69 -2.46 14.61
C LEU A 178 -6.60 -3.41 14.11
N HIS A 179 -5.52 -2.89 13.52
CA HIS A 179 -4.35 -3.68 13.13
C HIS A 179 -3.79 -4.44 14.33
N ASP A 180 -3.43 -3.74 15.40
CA ASP A 180 -2.82 -4.32 16.61
C ASP A 180 -3.75 -5.33 17.31
N GLN A 181 -5.05 -5.02 17.40
CA GLN A 181 -6.02 -5.94 17.99
C GLN A 181 -6.16 -7.23 17.18
N GLY A 182 -6.28 -7.14 15.85
CA GLY A 182 -6.39 -8.32 15.01
C GLY A 182 -5.07 -9.11 14.97
N TRP A 183 -3.94 -8.42 15.02
CA TRP A 183 -2.62 -9.05 15.12
C TRP A 183 -2.52 -9.88 16.40
N TRP A 184 -3.00 -9.36 17.53
CA TRP A 184 -3.03 -10.08 18.79
C TRP A 184 -3.91 -11.33 18.73
N LEU A 185 -5.11 -11.22 18.14
CA LEU A 185 -6.01 -12.35 17.96
C LEU A 185 -5.41 -13.43 17.06
N ALA A 186 -4.85 -13.06 15.91
CA ALA A 186 -4.15 -13.98 15.02
C ALA A 186 -2.93 -14.62 15.71
N ARG A 187 -2.24 -13.86 16.58
CA ARG A 187 -1.11 -14.37 17.37
C ARG A 187 -1.54 -15.44 18.37
N LEU A 188 -2.75 -15.34 18.92
CA LEU A 188 -3.39 -16.33 19.79
C LEU A 188 -4.03 -17.49 19.02
N GLY A 189 -4.04 -17.42 17.68
CA GLY A 189 -4.61 -18.44 16.79
C GLY A 189 -6.09 -18.26 16.46
N ASP A 190 -6.68 -17.11 16.81
CA ASP A 190 -8.07 -16.76 16.45
C ASP A 190 -8.08 -15.96 15.13
N ASP A 191 -7.83 -16.68 14.03
CA ASP A 191 -7.69 -16.11 12.69
C ASP A 191 -9.00 -15.51 12.15
N GLU A 192 -10.13 -16.17 12.41
CA GLU A 192 -11.45 -15.70 12.00
C GLU A 192 -11.76 -14.34 12.63
N ARG A 193 -11.59 -14.21 13.94
CA ARG A 193 -11.89 -12.96 14.63
C ARG A 193 -10.91 -11.84 14.28
N ALA A 194 -9.65 -12.19 14.00
CA ALA A 194 -8.69 -11.22 13.48
C ALA A 194 -9.16 -10.62 12.14
N LEU A 195 -9.61 -11.46 11.20
CA LEU A 195 -10.13 -11.00 9.90
C LEU A 195 -11.44 -10.22 10.02
N GLU A 196 -12.33 -10.63 10.94
CA GLU A 196 -13.55 -9.87 11.22
C GLU A 196 -13.25 -8.46 11.71
N LEU A 197 -12.23 -8.32 12.56
CA LEU A 197 -11.82 -7.04 13.13
C LEU A 197 -11.09 -6.16 12.11
N TRP A 198 -10.29 -6.76 11.23
CA TRP A 198 -9.58 -6.05 10.17
C TRP A 198 -10.46 -5.63 8.99
N ARG A 199 -11.68 -6.16 8.88
CA ARG A 199 -12.58 -5.90 7.75
C ARG A 199 -12.75 -4.41 7.41
N PRO A 200 -13.01 -3.49 8.35
CA PRO A 200 -13.12 -2.05 8.05
C PRO A 200 -11.86 -1.47 7.37
N VAL A 201 -10.67 -1.90 7.79
CA VAL A 201 -9.40 -1.46 7.20
C VAL A 201 -9.19 -2.08 5.80
N LEU A 202 -9.51 -3.37 5.65
CA LEU A 202 -9.39 -4.08 4.38
C LEU A 202 -10.35 -3.52 3.31
N GLU A 203 -11.56 -3.14 3.72
CA GLU A 203 -12.61 -2.57 2.86
C GLU A 203 -12.42 -1.06 2.60
N GLY A 204 -11.52 -0.40 3.34
CA GLY A 204 -11.14 0.99 3.13
C GLY A 204 -11.97 2.01 3.90
N GLU A 205 -12.76 1.58 4.90
CA GLU A 205 -13.46 2.47 5.84
C GLU A 205 -12.47 3.27 6.69
N PHE A 206 -11.35 2.64 7.07
CA PHE A 206 -10.24 3.31 7.77
C PHE A 206 -8.91 3.09 7.07
N ALA A 207 -8.13 4.18 6.94
CA ALA A 207 -6.79 4.16 6.37
C ALA A 207 -5.88 5.19 7.07
N CYS A 208 -4.57 5.01 6.94
CA CYS A 208 -3.55 5.97 7.35
C CYS A 208 -2.28 5.78 6.50
N ALA A 209 -1.17 6.42 6.86
CA ALA A 209 0.10 6.29 6.12
C ALA A 209 0.59 4.84 5.98
N HIS A 210 0.32 3.97 6.97
CA HIS A 210 0.72 2.56 6.96
C HIS A 210 -0.45 1.57 6.89
N GLU A 211 -1.69 2.04 6.99
CA GLU A 211 -2.88 1.19 6.86
C GLU A 211 -3.65 1.53 5.58
N PRO A 212 -3.99 0.55 4.74
CA PRO A 212 -4.17 -0.87 5.06
C PRO A 212 -2.93 -1.75 4.77
N HIS A 213 -1.73 -1.17 4.65
CA HIS A 213 -0.57 -1.88 4.15
C HIS A 213 -0.16 -3.03 5.10
N ALA A 214 -0.13 -2.74 6.42
CA ALA A 214 0.25 -3.72 7.43
C ALA A 214 -0.86 -4.76 7.65
N VAL A 215 -2.14 -4.36 7.65
CA VAL A 215 -3.28 -5.29 7.74
C VAL A 215 -3.34 -6.23 6.53
N LEU A 216 -3.08 -5.75 5.30
CA LEU A 216 -3.01 -6.60 4.11
C LEU A 216 -1.89 -7.64 4.21
N ALA A 217 -0.76 -7.29 4.81
CA ALA A 217 0.35 -8.21 5.04
C ALA A 217 0.04 -9.22 6.18
N SER A 218 -0.54 -8.74 7.27
CA SER A 218 -0.84 -9.55 8.47
C SER A 218 -1.95 -10.59 8.22
N SER A 219 -2.87 -10.30 7.30
CA SER A 219 -4.00 -11.17 6.93
C SER A 219 -3.62 -12.35 6.03
N LEU A 220 -2.44 -12.35 5.40
CA LEU A 220 -2.05 -13.35 4.40
C LEU A 220 -2.05 -14.78 4.96
N LEU A 221 -1.36 -15.02 6.08
CA LEU A 221 -1.27 -16.36 6.66
C LEU A 221 -2.56 -16.81 7.34
N PRO A 222 -3.29 -15.96 8.10
CA PRO A 222 -4.65 -16.27 8.55
C PRO A 222 -5.55 -16.75 7.40
N LEU A 223 -5.59 -16.04 6.28
CA LEU A 223 -6.39 -16.43 5.12
C LEU A 223 -5.98 -17.79 4.54
N LEU A 224 -4.68 -18.09 4.45
CA LEU A 224 -4.22 -19.42 4.02
C LEU A 224 -4.63 -20.53 4.99
N ARG A 225 -4.49 -20.32 6.31
CA ARG A 225 -4.88 -21.31 7.33
C ARG A 225 -6.38 -21.60 7.31
N LEU A 226 -7.19 -20.59 6.99
CA LEU A 226 -8.65 -20.72 6.84
C LEU A 226 -9.10 -21.25 5.47
N GLY A 227 -8.17 -21.61 4.58
CA GLY A 227 -8.52 -22.11 3.26
C GLY A 227 -9.14 -21.05 2.34
N ARG A 228 -8.74 -19.78 2.49
CA ARG A 228 -9.18 -18.63 1.68
C ARG A 228 -8.04 -18.09 0.78
N PRO A 229 -7.47 -18.93 -0.12
CA PRO A 229 -6.25 -18.58 -0.86
C PRO A 229 -6.45 -17.47 -1.90
N ASP A 230 -7.64 -17.33 -2.48
CA ASP A 230 -7.93 -16.27 -3.46
C ASP A 230 -7.89 -14.87 -2.82
N GLU A 231 -8.40 -14.76 -1.59
CA GLU A 231 -8.33 -13.52 -0.82
C GLU A 231 -6.91 -13.23 -0.36
N ALA A 232 -6.17 -14.25 0.09
CA ALA A 232 -4.75 -14.11 0.43
C ALA A 232 -3.93 -13.63 -0.78
N ARG A 233 -4.20 -14.16 -1.98
CA ARG A 233 -3.61 -13.69 -3.23
C ARG A 233 -3.97 -12.23 -3.50
N ALA A 234 -5.24 -11.86 -3.40
CA ALA A 234 -5.67 -10.48 -3.63
C ALA A 234 -5.00 -9.49 -2.67
N HIS A 235 -4.92 -9.86 -1.39
CA HIS A 235 -4.22 -9.08 -0.37
C HIS A 235 -2.72 -9.00 -0.62
N HIS A 236 -2.09 -10.08 -1.07
CA HIS A 236 -0.68 -10.06 -1.46
C HIS A 236 -0.43 -9.06 -2.61
N LEU A 237 -1.21 -9.13 -3.69
CA LEU A 237 -1.02 -8.27 -4.87
C LEU A 237 -1.31 -6.79 -4.59
N ARG A 238 -2.30 -6.48 -3.75
CA ARG A 238 -2.58 -5.10 -3.31
C ARG A 238 -1.54 -4.62 -2.32
N GLY A 239 -1.35 -5.36 -1.22
CA GLY A 239 -0.45 -4.98 -0.12
C GLY A 239 0.99 -4.85 -0.57
N PHE A 240 1.48 -5.76 -1.42
CA PHE A 240 2.87 -5.71 -1.86
C PHE A 240 3.17 -4.44 -2.66
N ARG A 241 2.26 -4.01 -3.55
CA ARG A 241 2.44 -2.76 -4.33
C ARG A 241 2.61 -1.54 -3.41
N LEU A 242 1.91 -1.55 -2.29
CA LEU A 242 1.89 -0.48 -1.32
C LEU A 242 3.18 -0.45 -0.47
N VAL A 243 3.64 -1.61 0.02
CA VAL A 243 4.87 -1.67 0.85
C VAL A 243 6.17 -1.70 0.04
N ARG A 244 6.10 -2.01 -1.26
CA ARG A 244 7.28 -2.21 -2.13
C ARG A 244 8.30 -1.08 -2.04
N ALA A 245 7.82 0.16 -1.95
CA ALA A 245 8.64 1.38 -1.97
C ALA A 245 9.13 1.83 -0.58
N MET A 246 8.50 1.36 0.50
CA MET A 246 8.64 1.91 1.85
C MET A 246 9.78 1.25 2.63
N GLU A 247 10.73 2.05 3.12
CA GLU A 247 11.84 1.58 3.92
C GLU A 247 11.39 1.14 5.32
N SER A 248 10.44 1.88 5.91
CA SER A 248 9.88 1.67 7.24
C SER A 248 9.08 0.37 7.38
N MET A 249 8.59 -0.19 6.26
CA MET A 249 7.68 -1.34 6.22
C MET A 249 8.37 -2.70 5.99
N ARG A 250 9.64 -2.83 6.41
CA ARG A 250 10.40 -4.09 6.29
C ARG A 250 9.68 -5.30 6.88
N GLY A 251 8.97 -5.12 8.01
CA GLY A 251 8.19 -6.19 8.63
C GLY A 251 7.07 -6.72 7.73
N SER A 252 6.21 -5.82 7.22
CA SER A 252 5.14 -6.18 6.27
C SER A 252 5.70 -6.74 4.97
N TYR A 253 6.83 -6.22 4.48
CA TYR A 253 7.55 -6.79 3.35
C TYR A 253 7.95 -8.24 3.60
N ALA A 254 8.50 -8.53 4.78
CA ALA A 254 8.88 -9.88 5.19
C ALA A 254 7.67 -10.83 5.24
N ASP A 255 6.49 -10.36 5.66
CA ASP A 255 5.25 -11.16 5.64
C ASP A 255 4.83 -11.53 4.21
N HIS A 256 5.03 -10.65 3.23
CA HIS A 256 4.79 -10.99 1.81
C HIS A 256 5.80 -12.03 1.29
N VAL A 257 7.06 -11.97 1.70
CA VAL A 257 8.09 -12.98 1.36
C VAL A 257 7.74 -14.32 1.98
N GLU A 258 7.35 -14.32 3.26
CA GLU A 258 6.91 -15.51 3.97
C GLU A 258 5.68 -16.15 3.32
N PHE A 259 4.67 -15.36 2.98
CA PHE A 259 3.51 -15.83 2.23
C PHE A 259 3.92 -16.51 0.92
N CYS A 260 4.86 -15.93 0.17
CA CYS A 260 5.33 -16.55 -1.07
C CYS A 260 6.02 -17.90 -0.79
N ALA A 261 6.87 -17.97 0.22
CA ALA A 261 7.57 -19.20 0.58
C ALA A 261 6.61 -20.30 1.09
N LEU A 262 5.56 -19.93 1.83
CA LEU A 262 4.58 -20.86 2.40
C LEU A 262 3.43 -21.22 1.46
N SER A 263 3.36 -20.60 0.27
CA SER A 263 2.35 -20.87 -0.75
C SER A 263 2.91 -21.52 -2.03
N GLY A 264 4.13 -22.05 -1.95
CA GLY A 264 4.83 -22.68 -3.06
C GLY A 264 5.28 -21.69 -4.14
N ASN A 265 5.52 -20.43 -3.79
CA ASN A 265 5.94 -19.34 -4.66
C ASN A 265 7.38 -18.89 -4.37
N GLU A 266 8.30 -19.83 -4.18
CA GLU A 266 9.71 -19.58 -3.82
C GLU A 266 10.43 -18.68 -4.83
N ALA A 267 10.14 -18.85 -6.13
CA ALA A 267 10.70 -18.03 -7.19
C ALA A 267 10.29 -16.55 -7.06
N ARG A 268 9.03 -16.30 -6.70
CA ARG A 268 8.53 -14.95 -6.42
C ARG A 268 9.19 -14.38 -5.16
N ALA A 269 9.30 -15.19 -4.11
CA ALA A 269 9.97 -14.78 -2.88
C ALA A 269 11.43 -14.35 -3.14
N LEU A 270 12.16 -15.06 -4.00
CA LEU A 270 13.52 -14.67 -4.44
C LEU A 270 13.55 -13.34 -5.18
N GLU A 271 12.58 -13.07 -6.05
CA GLU A 271 12.47 -11.75 -6.72
C GLU A 271 12.29 -10.64 -5.69
N LEU A 272 11.40 -10.85 -4.72
CA LEU A 272 11.18 -9.86 -3.66
C LEU A 272 12.46 -9.60 -2.87
N LEU A 273 13.27 -10.62 -2.55
CA LEU A 273 14.55 -10.41 -1.89
C LEU A 273 15.55 -9.64 -2.77
N ALA A 274 15.56 -9.89 -4.09
CA ALA A 274 16.44 -9.20 -5.03
C ALA A 274 16.09 -7.71 -5.20
N GLU A 275 14.81 -7.35 -5.05
CA GLU A 275 14.35 -5.95 -5.16
C GLU A 275 14.82 -5.05 -4.00
N ARG A 276 15.18 -5.63 -2.85
CA ARG A 276 15.53 -4.89 -1.62
C ARG A 276 16.82 -5.38 -0.96
N PRO A 277 17.99 -5.25 -1.61
CA PRO A 277 19.27 -5.68 -1.04
C PRO A 277 19.64 -4.92 0.25
N ALA A 278 19.20 -3.67 0.41
CA ALA A 278 19.48 -2.86 1.60
C ALA A 278 18.95 -3.50 2.90
N TYR A 279 17.84 -4.24 2.84
CA TYR A 279 17.26 -4.89 4.03
C TYR A 279 18.18 -5.92 4.70
N PHE A 280 19.16 -6.45 3.98
CA PHE A 280 20.19 -7.32 4.56
C PHE A 280 21.19 -6.53 5.42
N THR A 281 21.53 -5.31 5.00
CA THR A 281 22.62 -4.52 5.57
C THR A 281 22.14 -3.55 6.64
N ASP A 282 21.02 -2.88 6.41
CA ASP A 282 20.47 -1.83 7.26
C ASP A 282 20.26 -2.32 8.70
N SER A 283 20.89 -1.65 9.67
CA SER A 283 20.98 -2.09 11.07
C SER A 283 20.24 -1.21 12.08
N GLY A 284 19.69 -0.07 11.65
CA GLY A 284 19.08 0.90 12.56
C GLY A 284 17.75 0.46 13.17
N GLU A 285 17.11 -0.59 12.63
CA GLU A 285 15.94 -1.22 13.25
C GLU A 285 16.13 -2.74 13.42
N PRO A 286 16.76 -3.17 14.52
CA PRO A 286 17.13 -4.57 14.71
C PRO A 286 15.94 -5.53 14.77
N ARG A 287 14.79 -5.14 15.34
CA ARG A 287 13.62 -6.03 15.38
C ARG A 287 13.10 -6.33 13.98
N SER A 288 12.97 -5.33 13.12
CA SER A 288 12.52 -5.57 11.73
C SER A 288 13.56 -6.36 10.93
N LYS A 289 14.86 -6.14 11.18
CA LYS A 289 15.94 -6.96 10.61
C LYS A 289 15.83 -8.42 11.04
N LEU A 290 15.55 -8.67 12.32
CA LEU A 290 15.35 -10.02 12.85
C LEU A 290 14.20 -10.74 12.14
N ASP A 291 13.06 -10.08 12.00
CA ASP A 291 11.89 -10.62 11.30
C ASP A 291 12.19 -10.92 9.83
N PHE A 292 12.93 -10.04 9.15
CA PHE A 292 13.36 -10.24 7.77
C PHE A 292 14.33 -11.42 7.62
N LEU A 293 15.35 -11.52 8.47
CA LEU A 293 16.31 -12.63 8.41
C LEU A 293 15.65 -13.98 8.70
N ALA A 294 14.62 -14.02 9.56
CA ALA A 294 13.86 -15.22 9.82
C ALA A 294 13.15 -15.75 8.56
N VAL A 295 12.53 -14.88 7.77
CA VAL A 295 11.85 -15.28 6.52
C VAL A 295 12.83 -15.60 5.39
N VAL A 296 14.01 -14.96 5.39
CA VAL A 296 15.12 -15.35 4.50
C VAL A 296 15.56 -16.77 4.83
N THR A 297 15.82 -17.09 6.11
CA THR A 297 16.18 -18.45 6.53
C THR A 297 15.12 -19.46 6.12
N LEU A 298 13.84 -19.17 6.38
CA LEU A 298 12.71 -20.02 5.96
C LEU A 298 12.74 -20.29 4.46
N LEU A 299 12.85 -19.26 3.63
CA LEU A 299 12.87 -19.42 2.17
C LEU A 299 14.09 -20.22 1.70
N MET A 300 15.26 -19.95 2.27
CA MET A 300 16.49 -20.64 1.87
C MET A 300 16.47 -22.11 2.28
N ASP A 301 16.00 -22.43 3.49
CA ASP A 301 15.82 -23.82 3.93
C ASP A 301 14.78 -24.53 3.07
N ARG A 302 13.72 -23.83 2.64
CA ARG A 302 12.76 -24.36 1.68
C ARG A 302 13.42 -24.72 0.35
N LEU A 303 14.28 -23.87 -0.20
CA LEU A 303 15.05 -24.17 -1.41
C LEU A 303 15.99 -25.37 -1.21
N VAL A 304 16.66 -25.47 -0.05
CA VAL A 304 17.50 -26.62 0.28
C VAL A 304 16.69 -27.92 0.31
N MET A 305 15.52 -27.92 0.94
CA MET A 305 14.61 -29.08 0.97
C MET A 305 14.12 -29.48 -0.43
N LEU A 306 13.95 -28.51 -1.33
CA LEU A 306 13.62 -28.75 -2.74
C LEU A 306 14.82 -29.17 -3.60
N GLY A 307 16.00 -29.41 -3.01
CA GLY A 307 17.21 -29.80 -3.74
C GLY A 307 17.91 -28.64 -4.46
N LEU A 308 17.50 -27.40 -4.21
CA LEU A 308 18.04 -26.17 -4.82
C LEU A 308 19.09 -25.47 -3.93
N GLY A 309 19.70 -26.20 -3.00
CA GLY A 309 20.65 -25.64 -2.02
C GLY A 309 21.86 -24.94 -2.64
N GLU A 310 22.33 -25.41 -3.80
CA GLU A 310 23.50 -24.84 -4.50
C GLU A 310 23.12 -23.73 -5.49
N ARG A 311 21.83 -23.37 -5.58
CA ARG A 311 21.36 -22.30 -6.45
C ARG A 311 21.86 -20.95 -5.96
N ALA A 312 22.35 -20.11 -6.88
CA ALA A 312 22.66 -18.71 -6.59
C ALA A 312 21.40 -17.93 -6.21
N VAL A 313 21.48 -17.13 -5.14
CA VAL A 313 20.36 -16.37 -4.57
C VAL A 313 20.78 -14.93 -4.25
N PRO A 314 19.83 -13.97 -4.21
CA PRO A 314 20.11 -12.62 -3.73
C PRO A 314 20.42 -12.67 -2.23
N GLY A 315 21.49 -12.00 -1.83
CA GLY A 315 21.93 -11.91 -0.44
C GLY A 315 22.71 -10.62 -0.20
N PRO A 316 23.34 -10.49 0.98
CA PRO A 316 24.20 -9.34 1.29
C PRO A 316 25.25 -9.08 0.20
N ALA A 317 25.50 -7.81 -0.10
CA ALA A 317 26.47 -7.42 -1.11
C ALA A 317 27.91 -7.88 -0.77
N GLY A 318 28.77 -7.96 -1.79
CA GLY A 318 30.20 -8.24 -1.63
C GLY A 318 30.63 -9.68 -1.89
N ARG A 319 29.69 -10.61 -2.11
CA ARG A 319 29.96 -11.97 -2.63
C ARG A 319 28.71 -12.60 -3.24
N GLU A 320 28.91 -13.68 -3.99
CA GLU A 320 27.81 -14.57 -4.38
C GLU A 320 27.40 -15.47 -3.22
N TRP A 321 26.11 -15.84 -3.21
CA TRP A 321 25.50 -16.68 -2.18
C TRP A 321 24.79 -17.85 -2.83
N THR A 322 25.00 -19.06 -2.30
CA THR A 322 24.07 -20.17 -2.54
C THR A 322 22.93 -20.14 -1.53
N ALA A 323 21.80 -20.77 -1.84
CA ALA A 323 20.69 -20.89 -0.90
C ALA A 323 21.14 -21.51 0.44
N ARG A 324 21.97 -22.56 0.39
CA ARG A 324 22.51 -23.21 1.59
C ARG A 324 23.39 -22.28 2.42
N GLU A 325 24.28 -21.53 1.79
CA GLU A 325 25.14 -20.58 2.47
C GLU A 325 24.36 -19.44 3.11
N LEU A 326 23.37 -18.90 2.38
CA LEU A 326 22.53 -17.82 2.88
C LEU A 326 21.63 -18.28 4.02
N ALA A 327 21.08 -19.51 3.96
CA ALA A 327 20.34 -20.11 5.07
C ALA A 327 21.17 -20.12 6.36
N ALA A 328 22.39 -20.65 6.28
CA ALA A 328 23.29 -20.75 7.43
C ALA A 328 23.66 -19.37 7.99
N HIS A 329 24.01 -18.42 7.11
CA HIS A 329 24.37 -17.07 7.54
C HIS A 329 23.20 -16.32 8.15
N ALA A 330 22.04 -16.25 7.47
CA ALA A 330 20.86 -15.56 7.97
C ALA A 330 20.37 -16.16 9.29
N ARG A 331 20.48 -17.48 9.47
CA ARG A 331 20.11 -18.17 10.71
C ARG A 331 21.02 -17.77 11.86
N VAL A 332 22.34 -17.72 11.65
CA VAL A 332 23.30 -17.29 12.69
C VAL A 332 23.03 -15.85 13.09
N GLU A 333 22.87 -14.94 12.13
CA GLU A 333 22.58 -13.53 12.38
C GLU A 333 21.26 -13.33 13.13
N ALA A 334 20.19 -13.98 12.67
CA ALA A 334 18.87 -13.90 13.30
C ALA A 334 18.89 -14.47 14.73
N LEU A 335 19.50 -15.64 14.96
CA LEU A 335 19.56 -16.23 16.29
C LEU A 335 20.46 -15.42 17.23
N GLY A 336 21.56 -14.86 16.74
CA GLY A 336 22.41 -13.96 17.52
C GLY A 336 21.68 -12.69 17.92
N LEU A 337 20.86 -12.13 17.02
CA LEU A 337 20.06 -10.95 17.31
C LEU A 337 18.89 -11.25 18.27
N ALA A 338 18.20 -12.38 18.07
CA ALA A 338 17.18 -12.85 19.01
C ALA A 338 17.74 -13.09 20.41
N ALA A 339 18.94 -13.68 20.52
CA ALA A 339 19.59 -13.90 21.81
C ALA A 339 19.86 -12.59 22.57
N ARG A 340 20.18 -11.49 21.88
CA ARG A 340 20.33 -10.17 22.52
C ARG A 340 19.00 -9.63 23.04
N PHE A 341 17.91 -9.85 22.33
CA PHE A 341 16.57 -9.49 22.83
C PHE A 341 16.17 -10.35 24.03
N ASP A 342 16.41 -11.65 23.95
CA ASP A 342 16.11 -12.60 25.03
C ASP A 342 16.92 -12.28 26.29
N GLU A 343 18.22 -11.95 26.14
CA GLU A 343 19.08 -11.48 27.24
C GLU A 343 18.52 -10.20 27.86
N ARG A 344 18.13 -9.21 27.04
CA ARG A 344 17.52 -7.96 27.52
C ARG A 344 16.19 -8.20 28.23
N ASN A 345 15.40 -9.16 27.75
CA ASN A 345 14.06 -9.46 28.27
C ASN A 345 14.10 -10.38 29.51
N GLY A 346 15.16 -11.18 29.68
CA GLY A 346 15.23 -12.24 30.67
C GLY A 346 14.35 -13.46 30.34
N THR A 347 13.93 -13.62 29.09
CA THR A 347 13.07 -14.73 28.62
C THR A 347 13.59 -15.27 27.28
N SER A 348 13.23 -16.49 26.88
CA SER A 348 13.59 -17.05 25.56
C SER A 348 12.60 -16.70 24.44
N TYR A 349 11.62 -15.83 24.75
CA TYR A 349 10.39 -15.72 23.98
C TYR A 349 10.61 -15.23 22.55
N VAL A 350 11.54 -14.29 22.34
CA VAL A 350 11.84 -13.77 20.99
C VAL A 350 12.56 -14.85 20.18
N GLY A 351 13.55 -15.53 20.77
CA GLY A 351 14.24 -16.65 20.13
C GLY A 351 13.30 -17.78 19.74
N ASP A 352 12.40 -18.18 20.63
CA ASP A 352 11.44 -19.26 20.37
C ASP A 352 10.47 -18.90 19.26
N ARG A 353 9.99 -17.64 19.23
CA ARG A 353 9.13 -17.14 18.14
C ARG A 353 9.86 -17.15 16.80
N ILE A 354 11.12 -16.73 16.77
CA ILE A 354 11.90 -16.67 15.53
C ILE A 354 12.23 -18.07 15.02
N ARG A 355 12.60 -19.01 15.88
CA ARG A 355 12.76 -20.43 15.51
C ARG A 355 11.46 -20.99 14.95
N ALA A 356 10.35 -20.78 15.65
CA ALA A 356 9.03 -21.22 15.18
C ALA A 356 8.66 -20.62 13.83
N ARG A 357 9.03 -19.35 13.56
CA ARG A 357 8.83 -18.71 12.25
C ARG A 357 9.70 -19.35 11.17
N MET A 358 10.98 -19.59 11.43
CA MET A 358 11.91 -20.25 10.48
C MET A 358 11.46 -21.67 10.09
N ASP A 359 10.89 -22.40 11.05
CA ASP A 359 10.55 -23.81 10.91
C ASP A 359 9.12 -24.04 10.37
N ARG A 360 8.41 -22.98 9.93
CA ARG A 360 7.06 -23.10 9.37
C ARG A 360 7.06 -23.96 8.11
N ALA A 361 6.14 -24.92 8.08
CA ALA A 361 5.88 -25.74 6.90
C ALA A 361 4.96 -25.01 5.90
N PRO A 362 5.07 -25.30 4.59
CA PRO A 362 4.14 -24.80 3.59
C PRO A 362 2.69 -25.07 3.97
N LEU A 363 1.82 -24.08 3.73
CA LEU A 363 0.38 -24.19 4.00
C LEU A 363 -0.39 -24.70 2.78
N VAL A 364 0.13 -24.45 1.57
CA VAL A 364 -0.39 -24.96 0.31
C VAL A 364 0.76 -25.33 -0.63
N ASP A 365 0.56 -26.34 -1.48
CA ASP A 365 1.60 -26.82 -2.40
C ASP A 365 1.98 -25.78 -3.46
N ARG A 366 0.97 -25.12 -4.05
CA ARG A 366 1.16 -24.05 -5.03
C ARG A 366 -0.09 -23.18 -5.14
N LEU A 367 0.07 -21.87 -4.96
CA LEU A 367 -0.96 -20.87 -5.21
C LEU A 367 -0.63 -20.05 -6.47
N PRO A 368 -1.45 -20.11 -7.54
CA PRO A 368 -1.24 -19.30 -8.74
C PRO A 368 -1.40 -17.80 -8.46
N LEU A 369 -0.30 -17.05 -8.41
CA LEU A 369 -0.36 -15.60 -8.13
C LEU A 369 -0.76 -14.74 -9.34
N GLY A 370 -0.68 -15.28 -10.57
CA GLY A 370 -0.98 -14.52 -11.80
C GLY A 370 0.09 -13.50 -12.18
N VAL A 371 1.24 -13.49 -11.50
CA VAL A 371 2.42 -12.68 -11.83
C VAL A 371 3.49 -13.54 -12.51
N ARG A 372 4.12 -13.02 -13.57
CA ARG A 372 5.23 -13.70 -14.25
C ARG A 372 6.47 -13.61 -13.36
N SER A 373 6.97 -14.77 -12.93
CA SER A 373 8.28 -14.85 -12.29
C SER A 373 9.38 -14.97 -13.36
N THR A 374 10.37 -14.09 -13.32
CA THR A 374 11.55 -14.09 -14.21
C THR A 374 12.62 -15.08 -13.73
N VAL A 375 12.54 -15.51 -12.47
CA VAL A 375 13.47 -16.46 -11.84
C VAL A 375 13.02 -17.90 -12.13
N ARG A 376 13.56 -18.52 -13.18
CA ARG A 376 13.30 -19.94 -13.49
C ARG A 376 13.87 -20.87 -12.40
N THR A 377 13.02 -21.49 -11.61
CA THR A 377 13.37 -22.70 -10.84
C THR A 377 13.51 -23.87 -11.82
N GLY A 378 14.65 -24.57 -11.77
CA GLY A 378 14.94 -25.70 -12.66
C GLY A 378 13.90 -26.83 -12.53
N PRO A 379 13.89 -27.79 -13.47
CA PRO A 379 12.78 -28.71 -13.62
C PRO A 379 12.64 -29.63 -12.41
N VAL A 380 11.43 -29.66 -11.85
CA VAL A 380 10.95 -30.84 -11.12
C VAL A 380 11.04 -32.01 -12.10
N ALA A 381 11.73 -33.08 -11.70
CA ALA A 381 11.80 -34.30 -12.47
C ALA A 381 10.37 -34.70 -12.88
N ALA A 382 10.16 -34.94 -14.18
CA ALA A 382 8.89 -35.40 -14.71
C ALA A 382 8.53 -36.73 -14.04
N GLU A 383 7.68 -36.66 -13.01
CA GLU A 383 7.06 -37.82 -12.43
C GLU A 383 5.98 -38.31 -13.39
N ALA A 384 6.04 -39.61 -13.70
CA ALA A 384 5.25 -40.25 -14.72
C ALA A 384 3.76 -39.90 -14.59
N ALA A 385 3.16 -39.46 -15.70
CA ALA A 385 1.77 -39.10 -15.79
C ALA A 385 0.87 -40.22 -15.28
N VAL A 386 0.29 -40.00 -14.10
CA VAL A 386 -0.95 -40.65 -13.67
C VAL A 386 -2.08 -39.98 -14.47
N PRO A 387 -3.02 -40.73 -15.08
CA PRO A 387 -4.09 -40.11 -15.85
C PRO A 387 -4.95 -39.27 -14.91
N LYS A 388 -4.82 -37.94 -15.01
CA LYS A 388 -5.70 -37.00 -14.33
C LYS A 388 -6.93 -36.84 -15.21
N GLU A 389 -8.11 -37.15 -14.67
CA GLU A 389 -9.36 -36.72 -15.26
C GLU A 389 -9.32 -35.21 -15.47
N THR A 390 -9.31 -34.81 -16.73
CA THR A 390 -9.33 -33.43 -17.18
C THR A 390 -10.70 -32.83 -16.89
N ALA A 391 -10.79 -31.97 -15.87
CA ALA A 391 -11.67 -30.81 -15.99
C ALA A 391 -11.07 -29.98 -17.13
N ALA A 392 -11.79 -29.88 -18.25
CA ALA A 392 -11.33 -29.17 -19.44
C ALA A 392 -10.93 -27.73 -19.08
N GLU A 393 -9.73 -27.31 -19.49
CA GLU A 393 -9.39 -25.88 -19.48
C GLU A 393 -10.46 -25.15 -20.31
N PRO A 394 -11.04 -24.05 -19.80
CA PRO A 394 -12.10 -23.34 -20.51
C PRO A 394 -11.58 -22.88 -21.86
N GLU A 395 -12.28 -23.26 -22.93
CA GLU A 395 -11.94 -22.91 -24.31
C GLU A 395 -11.87 -21.38 -24.49
N LEU A 396 -11.02 -20.91 -25.39
CA LEU A 396 -10.78 -19.48 -25.67
C LEU A 396 -12.07 -18.63 -25.82
N PRO A 397 -13.16 -19.10 -26.48
CA PRO A 397 -14.43 -18.37 -26.53
C PRO A 397 -15.05 -18.14 -25.14
N ALA A 398 -14.94 -19.09 -24.22
CA ALA A 398 -15.46 -18.97 -22.86
C ALA A 398 -14.62 -17.98 -22.01
N LEU A 399 -13.30 -17.95 -22.24
CA LEU A 399 -12.40 -16.97 -21.64
C LEU A 399 -12.72 -15.54 -22.13
N LEU A 400 -12.89 -15.35 -23.44
CA LEU A 400 -13.29 -14.07 -24.03
C LEU A 400 -14.63 -13.58 -23.49
N ALA A 401 -15.64 -14.46 -23.44
CA ALA A 401 -16.96 -14.12 -22.89
C ALA A 401 -16.89 -13.74 -21.40
N THR A 402 -16.03 -14.40 -20.62
CA THR A 402 -15.83 -14.08 -19.21
C THR A 402 -15.07 -12.78 -19.02
N ALA A 403 -14.00 -12.55 -19.78
CA ALA A 403 -13.22 -11.32 -19.73
C ALA A 403 -14.09 -10.11 -20.10
N ARG A 404 -14.89 -10.21 -21.17
CA ARG A 404 -15.87 -9.20 -21.56
C ARG A 404 -16.91 -8.96 -20.48
N ARG A 405 -17.53 -9.99 -19.91
CA ARG A 405 -18.51 -9.83 -18.82
C ARG A 405 -17.91 -9.15 -17.58
N LEU A 406 -16.66 -9.48 -17.21
CA LEU A 406 -16.00 -8.86 -16.06
C LEU A 406 -15.63 -7.40 -16.33
N ALA A 407 -15.17 -7.08 -17.54
CA ALA A 407 -14.97 -5.70 -17.99
C ALA A 407 -16.31 -4.95 -18.04
N ASP A 408 -17.35 -5.58 -18.63
CA ASP A 408 -18.81 -5.47 -18.41
C ASP A 408 -19.16 -4.74 -17.11
N GLU A 409 -18.91 -5.49 -16.05
CA GLU A 409 -19.26 -5.18 -14.67
C GLU A 409 -18.24 -4.30 -13.94
N LEU A 410 -17.21 -3.79 -14.63
CA LEU A 410 -16.10 -3.02 -14.04
C LEU A 410 -15.41 -3.77 -12.87
N ARG A 411 -15.30 -5.10 -12.97
CA ARG A 411 -14.67 -5.92 -11.93
C ARG A 411 -13.15 -5.81 -12.00
N PRO A 412 -12.44 -5.64 -10.87
CA PRO A 412 -10.98 -5.65 -10.85
C PRO A 412 -10.37 -6.92 -11.48
N SER A 413 -11.06 -8.07 -11.38
CA SER A 413 -10.66 -9.35 -11.99
C SER A 413 -10.73 -9.39 -13.53
N ALA A 414 -11.24 -8.34 -14.19
CA ALA A 414 -11.23 -8.24 -15.65
C ALA A 414 -9.80 -8.25 -16.21
N VAL A 415 -8.84 -7.63 -15.52
CA VAL A 415 -7.43 -7.59 -15.93
C VAL A 415 -6.84 -9.01 -15.98
N ASP A 416 -7.08 -9.81 -14.94
CA ASP A 416 -6.64 -11.20 -14.88
C ASP A 416 -7.31 -12.07 -15.96
N ALA A 417 -8.59 -11.82 -16.24
CA ALA A 417 -9.34 -12.54 -17.26
C ALA A 417 -8.82 -12.25 -18.67
N TRP A 418 -8.51 -10.98 -18.98
CA TRP A 418 -7.88 -10.62 -20.25
C TRP A 418 -6.45 -11.14 -20.37
N ALA A 419 -5.69 -11.21 -19.28
CA ALA A 419 -4.39 -11.88 -19.27
C ALA A 419 -4.51 -13.39 -19.53
N ALA A 420 -5.60 -14.04 -19.10
CA ALA A 420 -5.89 -15.43 -19.43
C ALA A 420 -6.25 -15.62 -20.91
N VAL A 421 -7.04 -14.69 -21.49
CA VAL A 421 -7.29 -14.62 -22.93
C VAL A 421 -5.97 -14.48 -23.70
N ALA A 422 -5.08 -13.56 -23.29
CA ALA A 422 -3.79 -13.34 -23.91
C ALA A 422 -2.97 -14.64 -24.04
N ARG A 423 -2.90 -15.41 -22.93
CA ARG A 423 -2.19 -16.70 -22.90
C ARG A 423 -2.85 -17.75 -23.79
N ALA A 424 -4.17 -17.85 -23.73
CA ALA A 424 -4.92 -18.83 -24.53
C ALA A 424 -4.94 -18.49 -26.03
N ALA A 425 -4.70 -17.22 -26.38
CA ALA A 425 -4.58 -16.75 -27.76
C ALA A 425 -3.18 -16.93 -28.36
N GLU A 426 -2.16 -17.36 -27.59
CA GLU A 426 -0.81 -17.58 -28.11
C GLU A 426 -0.82 -18.66 -29.22
N GLY A 427 -0.50 -18.25 -30.46
CA GLY A 427 -0.50 -19.13 -31.62
C GLY A 427 -1.89 -19.42 -32.20
N VAL A 428 -2.93 -18.71 -31.75
CA VAL A 428 -4.31 -18.81 -32.25
C VAL A 428 -4.68 -17.50 -32.96
N GLU A 429 -5.20 -17.61 -34.18
CA GLU A 429 -5.74 -16.45 -34.90
C GLU A 429 -7.05 -15.99 -34.26
N LEU A 430 -7.00 -14.85 -33.59
CA LEU A 430 -8.15 -14.17 -33.00
C LEU A 430 -8.93 -13.39 -34.05
N ASP A 431 -10.24 -13.27 -33.84
CA ASP A 431 -11.04 -12.38 -34.66
C ASP A 431 -10.57 -10.91 -34.51
N ALA A 432 -10.90 -10.07 -35.48
CA ALA A 432 -10.36 -8.71 -35.52
C ALA A 432 -10.81 -7.86 -34.32
N ARG A 433 -11.97 -8.15 -33.72
CA ARG A 433 -12.48 -7.43 -32.55
C ARG A 433 -11.84 -7.93 -31.26
N ASP A 434 -11.69 -9.24 -31.11
CA ASP A 434 -10.98 -9.89 -30.01
C ASP A 434 -9.53 -9.39 -29.93
N ARG A 435 -8.85 -9.22 -31.07
CA ARG A 435 -7.51 -8.63 -31.12
C ARG A 435 -7.48 -7.18 -30.64
N ALA A 436 -8.50 -6.39 -30.98
CA ALA A 436 -8.61 -5.00 -30.54
C ALA A 436 -8.84 -4.91 -29.03
N ASP A 437 -9.80 -5.69 -28.51
CA ASP A 437 -10.09 -5.74 -27.06
C ASP A 437 -8.87 -6.26 -26.27
N LEU A 438 -8.17 -7.27 -26.77
CA LEU A 438 -6.96 -7.81 -26.14
C LEU A 438 -5.84 -6.76 -26.08
N ALA A 439 -5.56 -6.07 -27.20
CA ALA A 439 -4.52 -5.04 -27.25
C ALA A 439 -4.82 -3.86 -26.30
N ASP A 440 -6.08 -3.45 -26.19
CA ASP A 440 -6.51 -2.38 -25.28
C ASP A 440 -6.29 -2.77 -23.81
N HIS A 441 -6.63 -4.01 -23.44
CA HIS A 441 -6.40 -4.52 -22.09
C HIS A 441 -4.93 -4.82 -21.78
N GLU A 442 -4.13 -5.21 -22.78
CA GLU A 442 -2.67 -5.27 -22.66
C GLU A 442 -2.08 -3.88 -22.41
N ALA A 443 -2.57 -2.84 -23.08
CA ALA A 443 -2.14 -1.46 -22.87
C ALA A 443 -2.46 -0.98 -21.44
N VAL A 444 -3.65 -1.32 -20.92
CA VAL A 444 -4.02 -1.05 -19.52
C VAL A 444 -3.07 -1.77 -18.55
N ALA A 445 -2.75 -3.04 -18.80
CA ALA A 445 -1.85 -3.81 -17.96
C ALA A 445 -0.40 -3.32 -18.00
N ALA A 446 0.03 -2.73 -19.13
CA ALA A 446 1.35 -2.16 -19.31
C ALA A 446 1.56 -0.82 -18.57
N GLY A 447 0.50 -0.14 -18.12
CA GLY A 447 0.63 1.06 -17.30
C GLY A 447 1.34 2.22 -18.04
N PRO A 448 2.38 2.86 -17.45
CA PRO A 448 3.10 3.98 -18.05
C PRO A 448 3.72 3.68 -19.44
N GLU A 449 4.06 2.42 -19.71
CA GLU A 449 4.61 1.96 -20.98
C GLU A 449 3.53 1.67 -22.05
N GLY A 450 2.24 1.78 -21.69
CA GLY A 450 1.12 1.36 -22.53
C GLY A 450 0.72 2.32 -23.67
N ALA A 451 1.31 3.51 -23.75
CA ALA A 451 0.86 4.56 -24.69
C ALA A 451 0.82 4.10 -26.17
N GLU A 452 1.90 3.47 -26.65
CA GLU A 452 1.98 2.97 -28.04
C GLU A 452 1.08 1.75 -28.27
N VAL A 453 0.81 0.97 -27.22
CA VAL A 453 -0.09 -0.18 -27.27
C VAL A 453 -1.54 0.30 -27.41
N PHE A 454 -1.91 1.41 -26.76
CA PHE A 454 -3.20 2.06 -26.97
C PHE A 454 -3.39 2.59 -28.40
N ASP A 455 -2.35 3.12 -29.04
CA ASP A 455 -2.43 3.52 -30.46
C ASP A 455 -2.73 2.31 -31.36
N ARG A 456 -2.04 1.19 -31.12
CA ARG A 456 -2.28 -0.06 -31.83
C ARG A 456 -3.70 -0.57 -31.62
N ALA A 457 -4.19 -0.57 -30.38
CA ALA A 457 -5.57 -0.94 -30.07
C ALA A 457 -6.57 -0.04 -30.81
N ALA A 458 -6.31 1.26 -30.86
CA ALA A 458 -7.14 2.21 -31.57
C ALA A 458 -7.20 1.96 -33.09
N ASP A 459 -6.07 1.61 -33.70
CA ASP A 459 -6.01 1.26 -35.13
C ASP A 459 -6.79 -0.04 -35.40
N LEU A 460 -6.71 -1.02 -34.48
CA LEU A 460 -7.49 -2.25 -34.56
C LEU A 460 -9.00 -1.98 -34.43
N TYR A 461 -9.42 -1.11 -33.49
CA TYR A 461 -10.82 -0.70 -33.37
C TYR A 461 -11.33 0.04 -34.62
N ALA A 462 -10.52 0.93 -35.19
CA ALA A 462 -10.87 1.62 -36.42
C ALA A 462 -11.03 0.65 -37.60
N ALA A 463 -10.15 -0.35 -37.72
CA ALA A 463 -10.19 -1.36 -38.78
C ALA A 463 -11.46 -2.24 -38.72
N VAL A 464 -12.02 -2.48 -37.54
CA VAL A 464 -13.29 -3.21 -37.37
C VAL A 464 -14.54 -2.33 -37.43
N GLY A 465 -14.38 -1.04 -37.75
CA GLY A 465 -15.49 -0.11 -37.90
C GLY A 465 -16.06 0.40 -36.57
N ASP A 466 -15.27 0.40 -35.49
CA ASP A 466 -15.63 1.04 -34.22
C ASP A 466 -14.79 2.32 -33.98
N PRO A 467 -15.14 3.43 -34.67
CA PRO A 467 -14.43 4.69 -34.49
C PRO A 467 -14.57 5.27 -33.08
N GLY A 468 -15.59 4.85 -32.32
CA GLY A 468 -15.79 5.28 -30.93
C GLY A 468 -14.74 4.73 -30.00
N GLU A 469 -14.57 3.41 -29.97
CA GLU A 469 -13.53 2.77 -29.16
C GLU A 469 -12.13 3.15 -29.62
N ALA A 470 -11.95 3.40 -30.93
CA ALA A 470 -10.70 3.93 -31.45
C ALA A 470 -10.35 5.31 -30.85
N LEU A 471 -11.33 6.21 -30.68
CA LEU A 471 -11.11 7.50 -30.01
C LEU A 471 -10.86 7.32 -28.50
N ALA A 472 -11.60 6.41 -27.85
CA ALA A 472 -11.46 6.13 -26.43
C ALA A 472 -10.08 5.54 -26.08
N ALA A 473 -9.55 4.62 -26.89
CA ALA A 473 -8.22 4.06 -26.74
C ALA A 473 -7.13 5.14 -26.91
N ARG A 474 -7.24 6.00 -27.93
CA ARG A 474 -6.32 7.13 -28.10
C ARG A 474 -6.35 8.11 -26.93
N ALA A 475 -7.53 8.34 -26.33
CA ALA A 475 -7.66 9.22 -25.17
C ALA A 475 -6.98 8.61 -23.92
N ARG A 476 -7.08 7.28 -23.72
CA ARG A 476 -6.30 6.57 -22.69
C ARG A 476 -4.80 6.69 -22.93
N GLY A 477 -4.35 6.51 -24.17
CA GLY A 477 -2.94 6.71 -24.57
C GLY A 477 -2.44 8.14 -24.32
N ALA A 478 -3.25 9.15 -24.63
CA ALA A 478 -2.91 10.55 -24.36
C ALA A 478 -2.72 10.82 -22.86
N PHE A 479 -3.56 10.24 -22.01
CA PHE A 479 -3.37 10.32 -20.55
C PHE A 479 -2.07 9.68 -20.09
N VAL A 480 -1.72 8.49 -20.60
CA VAL A 480 -0.43 7.85 -20.30
C VAL A 480 0.77 8.72 -20.73
N ARG A 481 0.67 9.39 -21.87
CA ARG A 481 1.70 10.35 -22.33
C ARG A 481 1.82 11.56 -21.40
N ALA A 482 0.71 12.09 -20.90
CA ALA A 482 0.73 13.17 -19.91
C ALA A 482 1.46 12.72 -18.62
N LEU A 483 1.12 11.54 -18.08
CA LEU A 483 1.77 10.96 -16.90
C LEU A 483 3.28 10.73 -17.05
N THR A 484 3.75 10.55 -18.28
CA THR A 484 5.16 10.30 -18.61
C THR A 484 5.90 11.56 -19.08
N GLY A 485 5.34 12.74 -18.78
CA GLY A 485 5.99 14.05 -19.01
C GLY A 485 5.85 14.59 -20.43
N ARG A 486 4.94 14.06 -21.26
CA ARG A 486 4.67 14.54 -22.63
C ARG A 486 3.37 15.34 -22.73
N GLY A 487 3.14 16.24 -21.79
CA GLY A 487 1.91 17.03 -21.69
C GLY A 487 1.66 17.94 -22.90
N ASP A 488 2.73 18.48 -23.50
CA ASP A 488 2.74 19.31 -24.70
C ASP A 488 2.11 18.63 -25.92
N THR A 489 2.28 17.31 -26.04
CA THR A 489 1.65 16.50 -27.11
C THR A 489 0.30 15.91 -26.69
N ALA A 490 0.13 15.61 -25.41
CA ALA A 490 -1.08 14.98 -24.89
C ALA A 490 -2.29 15.91 -24.91
N LEU A 491 -2.10 17.19 -24.55
CA LEU A 491 -3.20 18.14 -24.41
C LEU A 491 -3.88 18.48 -25.77
N PRO A 492 -3.15 18.90 -26.83
CA PRO A 492 -3.77 19.13 -28.13
C PRO A 492 -4.44 17.87 -28.69
N ALA A 493 -3.81 16.70 -28.50
CA ALA A 493 -4.36 15.43 -28.95
C ALA A 493 -5.69 15.11 -28.27
N VAL A 494 -5.80 15.29 -26.95
CA VAL A 494 -7.03 14.96 -26.23
C VAL A 494 -8.17 15.94 -26.52
N ASP A 495 -7.86 17.20 -26.85
CA ASP A 495 -8.85 18.18 -27.31
C ASP A 495 -9.43 17.82 -28.69
N GLU A 496 -8.58 17.41 -29.64
CA GLU A 496 -9.02 16.91 -30.95
C GLU A 496 -9.89 15.65 -30.81
N LEU A 497 -9.49 14.72 -29.94
CA LEU A 497 -10.25 13.50 -29.66
C LEU A 497 -11.61 13.83 -29.05
N ARG A 498 -11.70 14.78 -28.12
CA ARG A 498 -12.96 15.26 -27.53
C ARG A 498 -13.89 15.85 -28.58
N ALA A 499 -13.37 16.72 -29.46
CA ALA A 499 -14.16 17.29 -30.55
C ALA A 499 -14.67 16.20 -31.51
N GLY A 500 -13.81 15.24 -31.88
CA GLY A 500 -14.17 14.10 -32.73
C GLY A 500 -15.24 13.20 -32.10
N ALA A 501 -15.11 12.89 -30.80
CA ALA A 501 -16.04 12.02 -30.08
C ALA A 501 -17.44 12.65 -29.94
N LEU A 502 -17.53 13.95 -29.64
CA LEU A 502 -18.80 14.67 -29.55
C LEU A 502 -19.47 14.81 -30.92
N ALA A 503 -18.72 15.11 -31.97
CA ALA A 503 -19.25 15.16 -33.34
C ALA A 503 -19.74 13.80 -33.81
N LEU A 504 -19.01 12.73 -33.48
CA LEU A 504 -19.39 11.35 -33.80
C LEU A 504 -20.65 10.92 -33.04
N PHE A 505 -20.76 11.31 -31.76
CA PHE A 505 -21.94 11.03 -30.93
C PHE A 505 -23.18 11.76 -31.46
N GLY A 506 -23.06 13.05 -31.83
CA GLY A 506 -24.17 13.84 -32.35
C GLY A 506 -24.73 13.37 -33.70
N ARG A 507 -23.98 12.56 -34.46
CA ARG A 507 -24.45 11.91 -35.69
C ARG A 507 -24.73 10.42 -35.51
N GLU A 508 -24.86 9.95 -34.26
CA GLU A 508 -25.14 8.56 -33.89
C GLU A 508 -24.08 7.55 -34.39
N GLY A 509 -22.85 8.01 -34.64
CA GLY A 509 -21.74 7.17 -35.08
C GLY A 509 -20.93 6.55 -33.93
N THR A 510 -21.27 6.85 -32.68
CA THR A 510 -20.71 6.22 -31.47
C THR A 510 -21.70 6.33 -30.30
N GLY A 511 -21.50 5.50 -29.27
CA GLY A 511 -22.34 5.48 -28.09
C GLY A 511 -21.80 6.35 -26.95
N ALA A 512 -22.66 6.58 -25.95
CA ALA A 512 -22.31 7.42 -24.80
C ALA A 512 -21.12 6.86 -23.99
N ARG A 513 -20.93 5.53 -23.96
CA ARG A 513 -19.80 4.89 -23.25
C ARG A 513 -18.44 5.32 -23.80
N GLN A 514 -18.29 5.28 -25.12
CA GLN A 514 -17.06 5.65 -25.80
C GLN A 514 -16.81 7.16 -25.63
N THR A 515 -17.83 7.98 -25.85
CA THR A 515 -17.74 9.44 -25.68
C THR A 515 -17.35 9.82 -24.25
N ALA A 516 -17.99 9.23 -23.23
CA ALA A 516 -17.64 9.48 -21.83
C ALA A 516 -16.20 9.04 -21.51
N SER A 517 -15.71 7.95 -22.12
CA SER A 517 -14.32 7.50 -21.94
C SER A 517 -13.31 8.49 -22.49
N VAL A 518 -13.62 9.16 -23.61
CA VAL A 518 -12.79 10.25 -24.16
C VAL A 518 -12.82 11.48 -23.24
N LEU A 519 -14.01 11.85 -22.73
CA LEU A 519 -14.15 12.97 -21.79
C LEU A 519 -13.39 12.72 -20.47
N VAL A 520 -13.39 11.49 -19.96
CA VAL A 520 -12.54 11.09 -18.82
C VAL A 520 -11.07 11.25 -19.15
N GLY A 521 -10.62 10.78 -20.32
CA GLY A 521 -9.23 10.95 -20.75
C GLY A 521 -8.80 12.41 -20.76
N ARG A 522 -9.66 13.30 -21.28
CA ARG A 522 -9.43 14.75 -21.29
C ARG A 522 -9.36 15.34 -19.89
N ALA A 523 -10.35 15.04 -19.04
CA ALA A 523 -10.39 15.54 -17.66
C ALA A 523 -9.15 15.10 -16.87
N ARG A 524 -8.73 13.83 -17.00
CA ARG A 524 -7.52 13.30 -16.35
C ARG A 524 -6.24 13.96 -16.84
N VAL A 525 -6.10 14.21 -18.16
CA VAL A 525 -4.94 14.94 -18.71
C VAL A 525 -4.86 16.34 -18.11
N LEU A 526 -5.97 17.09 -18.11
CA LEU A 526 -6.00 18.47 -17.61
C LEU A 526 -5.78 18.53 -16.10
N VAL A 527 -6.45 17.68 -15.31
CA VAL A 527 -6.21 17.57 -13.85
C VAL A 527 -4.76 17.21 -13.57
N HIS A 528 -4.14 16.32 -14.35
CA HIS A 528 -2.73 15.99 -14.16
C HIS A 528 -1.79 17.15 -14.47
N LEU A 529 -2.05 17.91 -15.55
CA LEU A 529 -1.17 19.02 -15.96
C LEU A 529 -1.37 20.31 -15.15
N ALA A 530 -2.49 20.44 -14.42
CA ALA A 530 -2.83 21.64 -13.65
C ALA A 530 -1.99 21.87 -12.37
N GLN A 531 -0.89 21.14 -12.14
CA GLN A 531 -0.21 21.15 -10.83
C GLN A 531 0.35 22.52 -10.39
N GLU A 532 0.59 23.45 -11.32
CA GLU A 532 1.06 24.82 -11.01
C GLU A 532 0.54 25.90 -12.01
N ASP A 533 -0.53 25.61 -12.77
CA ASP A 533 -1.03 26.48 -13.84
C ASP A 533 -2.53 26.77 -13.66
N GLU A 534 -2.86 28.03 -13.35
CA GLU A 534 -4.24 28.50 -13.11
C GLU A 534 -5.14 28.45 -14.35
N GLU A 535 -4.59 28.52 -15.56
CA GLU A 535 -5.35 28.39 -16.80
C GLU A 535 -5.70 26.92 -17.05
N LEU A 536 -4.74 26.02 -16.83
CA LEU A 536 -4.98 24.58 -16.89
C LEU A 536 -5.91 24.09 -15.78
N ALA A 537 -5.85 24.69 -14.58
CA ALA A 537 -6.78 24.38 -13.48
C ALA A 537 -8.23 24.73 -13.87
N ARG A 538 -8.47 25.92 -14.43
CA ARG A 538 -9.81 26.29 -14.94
C ARG A 538 -10.26 25.39 -16.08
N ALA A 539 -9.37 25.06 -17.02
CA ALA A 539 -9.69 24.13 -18.09
C ALA A 539 -10.01 22.72 -17.56
N ALA A 540 -9.34 22.28 -16.47
CA ALA A 540 -9.62 21.02 -15.80
C ALA A 540 -11.00 21.02 -15.14
N GLU A 541 -11.37 22.11 -14.43
CA GLU A 541 -12.71 22.27 -13.85
C GLU A 541 -13.80 22.21 -14.93
N GLU A 542 -13.60 22.91 -16.05
CA GLU A 542 -14.51 22.87 -17.21
C GLU A 542 -14.62 21.46 -17.80
N ALA A 543 -13.50 20.74 -17.93
CA ALA A 543 -13.49 19.37 -18.43
C ALA A 543 -14.23 18.40 -17.51
N VAL A 544 -14.06 18.55 -16.19
CA VAL A 544 -14.75 17.74 -15.18
C VAL A 544 -16.25 18.04 -15.18
N ALA A 545 -16.65 19.31 -15.30
CA ALA A 545 -18.05 19.71 -15.42
C ALA A 545 -18.70 19.18 -16.72
N GLU A 546 -17.97 19.22 -17.85
CA GLU A 546 -18.43 18.63 -19.11
C GLU A 546 -18.65 17.12 -19.00
N LEU A 547 -17.70 16.40 -18.40
CA LEU A 547 -17.82 14.96 -18.17
C LEU A 547 -19.05 14.63 -17.32
N GLU A 548 -19.26 15.34 -16.22
CA GLU A 548 -20.42 15.13 -15.35
C GLU A 548 -21.73 15.42 -16.10
N ALA A 549 -21.83 16.56 -16.77
CA ALA A 549 -23.02 16.96 -17.52
C ALA A 549 -23.36 15.95 -18.62
N PHE A 550 -22.35 15.33 -19.23
CA PHE A 550 -22.53 14.28 -20.22
C PHE A 550 -22.93 12.93 -19.59
N ALA A 551 -22.28 12.52 -18.50
CA ALA A 551 -22.46 11.18 -17.93
C ALA A 551 -23.72 11.06 -17.05
N ALA A 552 -24.07 12.10 -16.30
CA ALA A 552 -25.17 12.09 -15.33
C ALA A 552 -26.54 11.71 -15.94
N PRO A 553 -26.96 12.23 -17.12
CA PRO A 553 -28.23 11.85 -17.74
C PRO A 553 -28.35 10.35 -18.09
N HIS A 554 -27.23 9.65 -18.16
CA HIS A 554 -27.16 8.24 -18.52
C HIS A 554 -26.85 7.32 -17.32
N ALA A 555 -26.56 7.89 -16.15
CA ALA A 555 -26.07 7.15 -14.99
C ALA A 555 -27.08 6.10 -14.49
N ASP A 556 -28.38 6.39 -14.51
CA ASP A 556 -29.41 5.45 -14.05
C ASP A 556 -29.63 4.28 -15.01
N ALA A 557 -29.37 4.50 -16.31
CA ALA A 557 -29.58 3.49 -17.35
C ALA A 557 -28.36 2.59 -17.55
N ASP A 558 -27.16 3.09 -17.23
CA ASP A 558 -25.90 2.39 -17.49
C ASP A 558 -24.92 2.53 -16.31
N PRO A 559 -24.65 1.43 -15.57
CA PRO A 559 -23.71 1.44 -14.46
C PRO A 559 -22.29 1.89 -14.84
N ARG A 560 -21.90 1.78 -16.12
CA ARG A 560 -20.62 2.30 -16.60
C ARG A 560 -20.61 3.80 -16.69
N LEU A 561 -21.71 4.41 -17.12
CA LEU A 561 -21.84 5.87 -17.19
C LEU A 561 -22.03 6.46 -15.79
N ALA A 562 -22.67 5.73 -14.88
CA ALA A 562 -22.65 6.08 -13.45
C ALA A 562 -21.21 6.11 -12.89
N ALA A 563 -20.38 5.12 -13.23
CA ALA A 563 -18.98 5.14 -12.83
C ALA A 563 -18.20 6.34 -13.39
N ARG A 564 -18.53 6.80 -14.61
CA ARG A 564 -17.92 8.01 -15.21
C ARG A 564 -18.39 9.29 -14.53
N ALA A 565 -19.66 9.37 -14.12
CA ALA A 565 -20.18 10.48 -13.32
C ALA A 565 -19.53 10.53 -11.92
N ALA A 566 -19.38 9.38 -11.25
CA ALA A 566 -18.65 9.29 -10.00
C ALA A 566 -17.18 9.73 -10.16
N GLU A 567 -16.54 9.32 -11.24
CA GLU A 567 -15.17 9.72 -11.57
C GLU A 567 -15.05 11.24 -11.78
N ALA A 568 -16.05 11.91 -12.36
CA ALA A 568 -16.07 13.37 -12.45
C ALA A 568 -16.09 14.02 -11.05
N HIS A 569 -16.91 13.49 -10.13
CA HIS A 569 -16.94 13.97 -8.75
C HIS A 569 -15.61 13.74 -8.02
N ALA A 570 -14.95 12.61 -8.24
CA ALA A 570 -13.62 12.33 -7.68
C ALA A 570 -12.56 13.31 -8.20
N LEU A 571 -12.54 13.59 -9.50
CA LEU A 571 -11.62 14.57 -10.10
C LEU A 571 -11.91 16.00 -9.60
N ARG A 572 -13.17 16.34 -9.33
CA ARG A 572 -13.54 17.62 -8.70
C ARG A 572 -13.02 17.71 -7.27
N ALA A 573 -13.13 16.62 -6.50
CA ALA A 573 -12.59 16.57 -5.15
C ALA A 573 -11.07 16.79 -5.15
N GLU A 574 -10.36 16.19 -6.11
CA GLU A 574 -8.92 16.38 -6.29
C GLU A 574 -8.56 17.85 -6.60
N LEU A 575 -9.30 18.51 -7.49
CA LEU A 575 -9.09 19.93 -7.79
C LEU A 575 -9.36 20.83 -6.57
N ALA A 576 -10.46 20.59 -5.84
CA ALA A 576 -10.81 21.34 -4.64
C ALA A 576 -9.77 21.18 -3.52
N ALA A 577 -9.28 19.95 -3.30
CA ALA A 577 -8.26 19.68 -2.30
C ALA A 577 -6.95 20.44 -2.58
N ARG A 578 -6.58 20.59 -3.86
CA ARG A 578 -5.34 21.29 -4.26
C ARG A 578 -5.37 22.79 -3.97
N VAL A 579 -6.53 23.43 -4.06
CA VAL A 579 -6.67 24.86 -3.72
C VAL A 579 -6.96 25.08 -2.23
N GLY A 580 -6.91 24.02 -1.41
CA GLY A 580 -7.13 24.08 0.04
C GLY A 580 -8.61 24.17 0.45
N ASP A 581 -9.55 23.93 -0.48
CA ASP A 581 -10.98 23.93 -0.18
C ASP A 581 -11.43 22.53 0.28
N GLY A 582 -11.17 22.26 1.56
CA GLY A 582 -11.48 20.97 2.18
C GLY A 582 -12.97 20.65 2.23
N GLU A 583 -13.84 21.66 2.30
CA GLU A 583 -15.30 21.48 2.32
C GLU A 583 -15.80 21.05 0.94
N ALA A 584 -15.37 21.73 -0.13
CA ALA A 584 -15.70 21.33 -1.49
C ALA A 584 -15.12 19.97 -1.86
N ALA A 585 -13.91 19.65 -1.37
CA ALA A 585 -13.28 18.34 -1.57
C ALA A 585 -14.08 17.20 -0.90
N ALA A 586 -14.51 17.41 0.34
CA ALA A 586 -15.34 16.45 1.06
C ALA A 586 -16.70 16.24 0.38
N GLY A 587 -17.41 17.33 0.05
CA GLY A 587 -18.71 17.26 -0.61
C GLY A 587 -18.66 16.58 -1.99
N ALA A 588 -17.61 16.82 -2.76
CA ALA A 588 -17.40 16.15 -4.05
C ALA A 588 -17.06 14.65 -3.86
N SER A 589 -16.31 14.29 -2.82
CA SER A 589 -16.02 12.89 -2.48
C SER A 589 -17.28 12.13 -2.05
N GLU A 590 -18.15 12.75 -1.24
CA GLU A 590 -19.46 12.21 -0.87
C GLU A 590 -20.37 12.03 -2.08
N ALA A 591 -20.40 13.00 -3.00
CA ALA A 591 -21.16 12.88 -4.24
C ALA A 591 -20.67 11.71 -5.11
N SER A 592 -19.36 11.49 -5.18
CA SER A 592 -18.77 10.33 -5.87
C SER A 592 -19.24 9.01 -5.24
N ALA A 593 -19.15 8.88 -3.92
CA ALA A 593 -19.58 7.70 -3.18
C ALA A 593 -21.08 7.42 -3.38
N ALA A 594 -21.93 8.45 -3.28
CA ALA A 594 -23.36 8.31 -3.46
C ALA A 594 -23.75 7.84 -4.88
N VAL A 595 -23.03 8.28 -5.92
CA VAL A 595 -23.25 7.79 -7.29
C VAL A 595 -22.80 6.33 -7.42
N GLN A 596 -21.68 5.94 -6.79
CA GLN A 596 -21.20 4.56 -6.78
C GLN A 596 -22.20 3.62 -6.08
N GLU A 597 -22.69 3.98 -4.90
CA GLU A 597 -23.69 3.20 -4.16
C GLU A 597 -24.99 3.00 -4.95
N ARG A 598 -25.52 4.08 -5.56
CA ARG A 598 -26.69 3.98 -6.44
C ARG A 598 -26.45 3.02 -7.61
N SER A 599 -25.28 3.09 -8.23
CA SER A 599 -24.93 2.21 -9.35
C SER A 599 -24.81 0.74 -8.94
N GLU A 600 -24.37 0.45 -7.71
CA GLU A 600 -24.35 -0.90 -7.15
C GLU A 600 -25.75 -1.43 -6.82
N GLY A 601 -26.63 -0.56 -6.30
CA GLY A 601 -28.04 -0.86 -6.08
C GLY A 601 -28.78 -1.23 -7.38
N VAL A 602 -28.55 -0.49 -8.46
CA VAL A 602 -29.07 -0.80 -9.81
C VAL A 602 -28.51 -2.14 -10.30
N ARG A 603 -27.20 -2.40 -10.17
CA ARG A 603 -26.58 -3.70 -10.51
C ARG A 603 -27.19 -4.87 -9.74
N ALA A 604 -27.49 -4.70 -8.45
CA ALA A 604 -28.09 -5.72 -7.60
C ALA A 604 -29.59 -5.96 -7.89
N SER A 605 -30.29 -4.97 -8.46
CA SER A 605 -31.68 -5.10 -8.91
C SER A 605 -31.76 -5.87 -10.23
N THR A 606 -30.92 -5.53 -11.22
CA THR A 606 -30.89 -6.18 -12.54
C THR A 606 -30.48 -7.66 -12.46
N LYS A 607 -29.60 -8.04 -11.52
CA LYS A 607 -29.24 -9.45 -11.24
C LYS A 607 -30.39 -10.26 -10.61
N ARG A 608 -31.32 -9.61 -9.88
CA ARG A 608 -32.49 -10.28 -9.29
C ARG A 608 -33.58 -10.55 -10.31
N THR A 609 -33.71 -9.69 -11.32
CA THR A 609 -34.71 -9.85 -12.40
C THR A 609 -34.30 -10.84 -13.49
N SER A 610 -33.03 -11.26 -13.57
CA SER A 610 -32.53 -12.20 -14.59
C SER A 610 -32.40 -13.66 -14.13
N ALA A 611 -32.80 -13.99 -12.90
CA ALA A 611 -32.91 -15.38 -12.46
C ALA A 611 -34.13 -16.05 -13.13
N PRO A 612 -33.98 -17.17 -13.86
CA PRO A 612 -35.11 -17.85 -14.46
C PRO A 612 -36.02 -18.39 -13.34
N TRP A 613 -37.27 -17.94 -13.34
CA TRP A 613 -38.33 -18.53 -12.52
C TRP A 613 -38.55 -19.98 -12.99
N ALA A 614 -37.89 -20.94 -12.34
CA ALA A 614 -38.20 -22.35 -12.51
C ALA A 614 -39.60 -22.61 -11.92
N SER A 615 -40.55 -22.80 -12.83
CA SER A 615 -41.94 -23.16 -12.57
C SER A 615 -42.03 -24.40 -11.68
N ARG A 616 -42.70 -24.28 -10.53
CA ARG A 616 -43.37 -25.42 -9.90
C ARG A 616 -44.70 -25.63 -10.59
N SER A 617 -44.82 -26.68 -11.40
CA SER A 617 -46.05 -27.43 -11.70
C SER A 617 -45.64 -28.76 -12.30
#